data_AF-A0AAI9ECF0-F1
#
_entry.id   AF-A0AAI9ECF0-F1
#
_cell.length_a   1.000
_cell.length_b   1.000
_cell.length_c   1.000
_cell.angle_alpha   90.00
_cell.angle_beta   90.00
_cell.angle_gamma   90.00
#
_symmetry.space_group_name_H-M   'P 1'
#
loop_
_entity.id
_entity.type
_entity.pdbx_description
1 polymer ?
#
loop_
_entity_poly.entity_id
_entity_poly.type
_entity_poly.pdbx_seq_one_letter_code
_entity_poly.pdbx_strand_id
1 'polypeptide(L)'
;MADPLLYDRLVRRFMSASEREREDRERGYSGILEADLVRSEAKIEALQHPDPNSPMAYRRAPNGSIVAVEAEDEKVLDKEEGWRMWVDYQTQRFLRGEDQNFDYSAVDENDEYDDRAEEDRSRLDQYFAQEDAEYVGEGTPKGETGIQDF
;
A
#
# COMPACT_ATOMS: atom_id res chain seq x y z
N MET A 1 -4.05 9.26 6.95
CA MET A 1 -3.52 10.52 6.35
C MET A 1 -2.08 10.30 5.88
N ALA A 2 -1.76 10.72 4.66
CA ALA A 2 -0.43 10.55 4.04
C ALA A 2 0.69 11.17 4.88
N ASP A 3 1.88 10.58 4.85
CA ASP A 3 3.06 11.07 5.58
C ASP A 3 3.52 12.43 5.01
N PRO A 4 3.29 13.55 5.74
CA PRO A 4 3.58 14.88 5.23
C PRO A 4 5.08 15.16 5.17
N LEU A 5 5.90 14.44 5.96
CA LEU A 5 7.34 14.63 5.99
C LEU A 5 8.01 13.95 4.80
N LEU A 6 7.54 12.76 4.47
CA LEU A 6 8.01 12.05 3.30
C LEU A 6 7.64 12.78 2.01
N TYR A 7 6.41 13.31 1.92
CA TYR A 7 6.00 14.16 0.80
C TYR A 7 6.89 15.41 0.67
N ASP A 8 7.19 16.07 1.79
CA ASP A 8 8.04 17.28 1.76
C ASP A 8 9.44 16.97 1.20
N ARG A 9 9.99 15.82 1.58
CA ARG A 9 11.34 15.40 1.20
C ARG A 9 11.46 14.84 -0.21
N LEU A 10 10.51 14.00 -0.61
CA LEU A 10 10.51 13.35 -1.92
C LEU A 10 9.95 14.23 -3.02
N VAL A 11 8.97 15.10 -2.71
CA VAL A 11 8.24 15.87 -3.72
C VAL A 11 8.51 17.37 -3.59
N ARG A 12 8.24 17.96 -2.42
CA ARG A 12 8.32 19.43 -2.22
C ARG A 12 9.75 19.96 -2.38
N ARG A 13 10.77 19.18 -2.02
CA ARG A 13 12.20 19.54 -2.20
C ARG A 13 12.55 19.87 -3.65
N PHE A 14 11.95 19.19 -4.62
CA PHE A 14 12.21 19.40 -6.05
C PHE A 14 11.31 20.44 -6.70
N MET A 15 10.38 21.05 -5.96
CA MET A 15 9.57 22.13 -6.48
C MET A 15 10.40 23.41 -6.66
N SER A 16 10.19 24.06 -7.80
CA SER A 16 10.77 25.37 -8.10
C SER A 16 10.28 26.44 -7.13
N ALA A 17 11.01 27.54 -7.04
CA ALA A 17 10.61 28.68 -6.19
C ALA A 17 9.25 29.26 -6.63
N SER A 18 8.99 29.33 -7.94
CA SER A 18 7.72 29.83 -8.48
C SER A 18 6.53 28.91 -8.17
N GLU A 19 6.72 27.58 -8.22
CA GLU A 19 5.68 26.61 -7.81
C GLU A 19 5.33 26.75 -6.34
N ARG A 20 6.33 26.88 -5.46
CA ARG A 20 6.14 27.08 -4.02
C ARG A 20 5.47 28.40 -3.69
N GLU A 21 5.90 29.50 -4.30
CA GLU A 21 5.27 30.81 -4.09
C GLU A 21 3.80 30.82 -4.52
N ARG A 22 3.45 30.08 -5.58
CA ARG A 22 2.05 29.94 -6.00
C ARG A 22 1.25 29.15 -4.98
N GLU A 23 1.76 28.01 -4.52
CA GLU A 23 1.12 27.19 -3.49
C GLU A 23 0.94 27.96 -2.17
N ASP A 24 1.98 28.66 -1.72
CA ASP A 24 1.96 29.45 -0.49
C ASP A 24 1.00 30.64 -0.60
N ARG A 25 0.88 31.25 -1.79
CA ARG A 25 -0.11 32.31 -2.06
C ARG A 25 -1.55 31.77 -2.05
N GLU A 26 -1.76 30.59 -2.62
CA GLU A 26 -3.08 29.93 -2.64
C GLU A 26 -3.51 29.50 -1.23
N ARG A 27 -2.59 28.99 -0.41
CA ARG A 27 -2.87 28.60 0.99
C ARG A 27 -3.04 29.77 1.94
N GLY A 28 -2.38 30.89 1.65
CA GLY A 28 -2.33 32.05 2.54
C GLY A 28 -1.64 31.76 3.88
N TYR A 29 -1.56 32.78 4.74
CA TYR A 29 -0.80 32.71 6.00
C TYR A 29 -1.31 31.62 6.96
N SER A 30 -2.63 31.47 7.08
CA SER A 30 -3.23 30.47 7.97
C SER A 30 -2.89 29.04 7.53
N GLY A 31 -2.95 28.75 6.21
CA GLY A 31 -2.63 27.43 5.69
C GLY A 31 -1.15 27.09 5.78
N ILE A 32 -0.26 28.09 5.72
CA ILE A 32 1.18 27.89 5.96
C ILE A 32 1.42 27.48 7.41
N LEU A 33 0.80 28.19 8.37
CA LEU A 33 0.93 27.89 9.80
C LEU A 33 0.38 26.50 10.14
N GLU A 34 -0.78 26.15 9.59
CA GLU A 34 -1.37 24.82 9.75
C GLU A 34 -0.44 23.72 9.20
N ALA A 35 0.12 23.92 8.00
CA ALA A 35 1.07 22.97 7.43
C ALA A 35 2.35 22.83 8.27
N ASP A 36 2.85 23.92 8.84
CA ASP A 36 4.00 23.88 9.76
C ASP A 36 3.67 23.14 11.06
N LEU A 37 2.48 23.35 11.63
CA LEU A 37 2.00 22.65 12.81
C LEU A 37 1.92 21.14 12.55
N VAL A 38 1.22 20.74 11.47
CA VAL A 38 1.07 19.33 11.07
C VAL A 38 2.43 18.67 10.86
N ARG A 39 3.38 19.35 10.19
CA ARG A 39 4.74 18.83 10.03
C ARG A 39 5.48 18.70 11.36
N SER A 40 5.29 19.64 12.29
CA SER A 40 5.94 19.58 13.60
C SER A 40 5.41 18.41 14.44
N GLU A 41 4.10 18.17 14.41
CA GLU A 41 3.44 17.04 15.07
C GLU A 41 3.89 15.72 14.46
N ALA A 42 3.89 15.61 13.13
CA ALA A 42 4.38 14.42 12.42
C ALA A 42 5.84 14.09 12.76
N LYS A 43 6.70 15.10 12.98
CA LYS A 43 8.10 14.85 13.39
C LYS A 43 8.21 14.27 14.79
N ILE A 44 7.33 14.70 15.71
CA ILE A 44 7.29 14.17 17.07
C ILE A 44 6.76 12.74 17.04
N GLU A 45 5.69 12.51 16.27
CA GLU A 45 5.11 11.18 16.08
C GLU A 45 6.14 10.20 15.51
N ALA A 46 6.82 10.56 14.42
CA ALA A 46 7.84 9.70 13.80
C ALA A 46 9.05 9.42 14.71
N LEU A 47 9.29 10.24 15.75
CA LEU A 47 10.29 9.94 16.78
C LEU A 47 9.79 8.93 17.82
N GLN A 48 8.50 8.97 18.16
CA GLN A 48 7.89 8.09 19.15
C GLN A 48 7.51 6.74 18.54
N HIS A 49 7.08 6.76 17.29
CA HIS A 49 6.61 5.63 16.50
C HIS A 49 7.34 5.60 15.15
N PRO A 50 8.61 5.17 15.12
CA PRO A 50 9.37 5.06 13.87
C PRO A 50 8.75 3.97 12.99
N ASP A 51 8.45 4.29 11.73
CA ASP A 51 8.03 3.29 10.75
C ASP A 51 9.27 2.59 10.16
N PRO A 52 9.45 1.27 10.38
CA PRO A 52 10.57 0.53 9.82
C PRO A 52 10.54 0.42 8.29
N ASN A 53 9.39 0.69 7.67
CA ASN A 53 9.22 0.64 6.22
C ASN A 53 9.38 2.01 5.55
N SER A 54 9.52 3.09 6.32
CA SER A 54 9.74 4.41 5.76
C SER A 54 11.19 4.55 5.30
N PRO A 55 11.44 5.12 4.10
CA PRO A 55 12.80 5.39 3.63
C PRO A 55 13.48 6.52 4.43
N MET A 56 12.75 7.15 5.37
CA MET A 56 13.26 8.20 6.24
C MET A 56 13.15 7.81 7.71
N ALA A 57 14.27 7.94 8.42
CA ALA A 57 14.29 7.87 9.88
C ALA A 57 14.41 9.27 10.48
N TYR A 58 13.81 9.50 11.65
CA TYR A 58 13.92 10.76 12.37
C TYR A 58 14.70 10.56 13.66
N ARG A 59 15.56 11.51 13.99
CA ARG A 59 16.29 11.50 15.28
C ARG A 59 16.44 12.91 15.86
N ARG A 60 16.64 12.98 17.18
CA ARG A 60 17.01 14.22 17.86
C ARG A 60 18.49 14.52 17.65
N ALA A 61 18.78 15.69 17.13
CA ALA A 61 20.13 16.24 17.04
C ALA A 61 20.60 16.75 18.43
N PRO A 62 21.92 16.97 18.64
CA PRO A 62 22.45 17.43 19.92
C PRO A 62 21.90 18.78 20.41
N ASN A 63 21.41 19.63 19.50
CA ASN A 63 20.77 20.91 19.80
C ASN A 63 19.26 20.78 20.10
N GLY A 64 18.72 19.56 20.15
CA GLY A 64 17.31 19.27 20.40
C GLY A 64 16.40 19.32 19.17
N SER A 65 16.90 19.74 18.00
CA SER A 65 16.09 19.74 16.77
C SER A 65 15.87 18.32 16.23
N ILE A 66 14.78 18.12 15.51
CA ILE A 66 14.46 16.84 14.86
C ILE A 66 15.00 16.88 13.43
N VAL A 67 15.91 15.96 13.11
CA VAL A 67 16.52 15.85 11.78
C VAL A 67 16.11 14.53 11.14
N ALA A 68 15.78 14.60 9.84
CA ALA A 68 15.58 13.41 9.04
C ALA A 68 16.95 12.87 8.59
N VAL A 69 17.12 11.57 8.74
CA VAL A 69 18.27 10.80 8.27
C VAL A 69 17.75 9.95 7.11
N GLU A 70 18.26 10.27 5.92
CA GLU A 70 18.01 9.47 4.71
C GLU A 70 18.80 8.17 4.84
N ALA A 71 18.20 7.03 4.47
CA ALA A 71 18.97 5.81 4.28
C ALA A 71 20.05 6.07 3.22
N GLU A 72 21.31 5.71 3.49
CA GLU A 72 22.46 6.07 2.64
C GLU A 72 22.32 5.59 1.19
N ASP A 73 21.53 4.53 0.97
CA ASP A 73 21.31 3.89 -0.32
C ASP A 73 20.19 4.51 -1.17
N GLU A 74 19.43 5.48 -0.66
CA GLU A 74 18.19 5.97 -1.28
C GLU A 74 18.20 7.49 -1.53
N LYS A 75 19.26 7.97 -2.19
CA LYS A 75 19.33 9.37 -2.62
C LYS A 75 18.47 9.59 -3.85
N VAL A 76 17.33 10.23 -3.66
CA VAL A 76 16.44 10.67 -4.74
C VAL A 76 17.15 11.69 -5.63
N LEU A 77 17.20 11.43 -6.93
CA LEU A 77 17.96 12.24 -7.89
C LEU A 77 17.13 13.40 -8.45
N ASP A 78 15.84 13.19 -8.67
CA ASP A 78 14.95 14.17 -9.28
C ASP A 78 13.48 14.09 -8.82
N LYS A 79 12.66 15.02 -9.33
CA LYS A 79 11.24 15.17 -9.00
C LYS A 79 10.41 13.95 -9.40
N GLU A 80 10.72 13.33 -10.54
CA GLU A 80 9.95 12.20 -11.07
C GLU A 80 10.22 10.95 -10.26
N GLU A 81 11.49 10.69 -9.94
CA GLU A 81 11.88 9.61 -9.05
C GLU A 81 11.29 9.79 -7.65
N GLY A 82 11.35 11.01 -7.10
CA GLY A 82 10.76 11.31 -5.80
C GLY A 82 9.25 11.11 -5.76
N TRP A 83 8.53 11.51 -6.82
CA TRP A 83 7.11 11.22 -6.95
C TRP A 83 6.82 9.72 -7.01
N ARG A 84 7.59 8.98 -7.82
CA ARG A 84 7.44 7.52 -7.95
C ARG A 84 7.66 6.81 -6.62
N MET A 85 8.71 7.17 -5.88
CA MET A 85 8.99 6.61 -4.55
C MET A 85 7.89 6.94 -3.55
N TRP A 86 7.37 8.18 -3.59
CA TRP A 86 6.27 8.57 -2.71
C TRP A 86 4.99 7.77 -3.00
N VAL A 87 4.63 7.61 -4.28
CA VAL A 87 3.49 6.80 -4.70
C VAL A 87 3.67 5.33 -4.30
N ASP A 88 4.85 4.76 -4.51
CA ASP A 88 5.14 3.37 -4.15
C ASP A 88 4.99 3.17 -2.63
N TYR A 89 5.60 4.04 -1.82
CA TYR A 89 5.45 3.98 -0.37
C TYR A 89 3.99 4.11 0.09
N GLN A 90 3.23 5.08 -0.44
CA GLN A 90 1.79 5.20 -0.10
C GLN A 90 1.01 3.95 -0.54
N THR A 91 1.35 3.36 -1.68
CA THR A 91 0.72 2.13 -2.18
C THR A 91 1.00 0.96 -1.26
N GLN A 92 2.27 0.74 -0.88
CA GLN A 92 2.64 -0.35 0.03
C GLN A 92 1.98 -0.16 1.40
N ARG A 93 2.01 1.05 1.95
CA ARG A 93 1.32 1.39 3.20
C ARG A 93 -0.17 1.06 3.12
N PHE A 94 -0.82 1.43 2.02
CA PHE A 94 -2.23 1.12 1.80
C PHE A 94 -2.46 -0.39 1.75
N LEU A 95 -1.67 -1.14 0.99
CA LEU A 95 -1.79 -2.60 0.88
C LEU A 95 -1.53 -3.34 2.20
N ARG A 96 -0.74 -2.76 3.11
CA ARG A 96 -0.49 -3.32 4.45
C ARG A 96 -1.62 -3.07 5.47
N GLY A 97 -2.65 -2.31 5.12
CA GLY A 97 -3.72 -1.98 6.08
C GLY A 97 -3.39 -0.79 7.00
N GLU A 98 -2.39 0.03 6.67
CA GLU A 98 -1.84 1.04 7.60
C GLU A 98 -2.42 2.44 7.40
N ASP A 99 -3.39 2.63 6.49
CA ASP A 99 -4.11 3.89 6.37
C ASP A 99 -5.34 3.93 7.28
N GLN A 100 -5.19 4.57 8.44
CA GLN A 100 -6.24 4.72 9.45
C GLN A 100 -7.48 5.48 8.95
N ASN A 101 -7.40 6.15 7.79
CA ASN A 101 -8.53 6.84 7.20
C ASN A 101 -9.37 5.95 6.27
N PHE A 102 -8.90 4.74 5.97
CA PHE A 102 -9.60 3.77 5.13
C PHE A 102 -10.13 2.63 6.00
N ASP A 103 -11.40 2.29 5.82
CA ASP A 103 -12.02 1.17 6.51
C ASP A 103 -11.75 -0.12 5.71
N TYR A 104 -10.68 -0.83 6.07
CA TYR A 104 -10.31 -2.10 5.42
C TYR A 104 -11.36 -3.19 5.64
N SER A 105 -12.09 -3.17 6.76
CA SER A 105 -13.11 -4.18 7.04
C SER A 105 -14.25 -4.16 6.02
N ALA A 106 -14.55 -2.98 5.45
CA ALA A 106 -15.58 -2.82 4.42
C ALA A 106 -15.24 -3.54 3.10
N VAL A 107 -13.97 -3.92 2.89
CA VAL A 107 -13.50 -4.68 1.73
C VAL A 107 -13.09 -6.09 2.13
N ASP A 108 -12.24 -6.23 3.14
CA ASP A 108 -11.65 -7.51 3.56
C ASP A 108 -12.67 -8.47 4.18
N GLU A 109 -13.71 -7.93 4.84
CA GLU A 109 -14.78 -8.73 5.46
C GLU A 109 -16.07 -8.75 4.59
N ASN A 110 -15.96 -8.38 3.32
CA ASN A 110 -17.11 -8.29 2.42
C ASN A 110 -17.14 -9.45 1.42
N ASP A 111 -17.89 -10.49 1.78
CA ASP A 111 -18.14 -11.69 0.96
C ASP A 111 -18.71 -11.37 -0.44
N GLU A 112 -19.28 -10.18 -0.70
CA GLU A 112 -19.75 -9.80 -2.04
C GLU A 112 -18.61 -9.59 -3.04
N TYR A 113 -17.40 -9.29 -2.55
CA TYR A 113 -16.22 -9.14 -3.37
C TYR A 113 -15.46 -10.46 -3.56
N ASP A 114 -15.82 -11.51 -2.81
CA ASP A 114 -15.24 -12.83 -2.95
C ASP A 114 -15.75 -13.52 -4.23
N ASP A 115 -14.85 -14.18 -4.95
CA ASP A 115 -15.22 -15.01 -6.10
C ASP A 115 -15.74 -16.37 -5.63
N ARG A 116 -16.98 -16.38 -5.14
CA ARG A 116 -17.66 -17.59 -4.64
C ARG A 116 -17.71 -18.73 -5.67
N ALA A 117 -17.79 -18.38 -6.97
CA ALA A 117 -17.82 -19.38 -8.03
C ALA A 117 -16.47 -20.10 -8.17
N GLU A 118 -15.36 -19.37 -8.01
CA GLU A 118 -14.02 -19.94 -7.99
C GLU A 118 -13.79 -20.82 -6.75
N GLU A 119 -14.26 -20.39 -5.58
CA GLU A 119 -14.17 -21.16 -4.34
C GLU A 119 -14.91 -22.49 -4.44
N ASP A 120 -16.16 -22.45 -4.93
CA ASP A 120 -16.99 -23.64 -5.09
C ASP A 120 -16.38 -24.61 -6.11
N ARG A 121 -15.84 -24.09 -7.23
CA ARG A 121 -15.13 -24.91 -8.22
C ARG A 121 -13.89 -25.56 -7.61
N SER A 122 -13.06 -24.79 -6.89
CA SER A 122 -11.85 -25.29 -6.24
C SER A 122 -12.16 -26.38 -5.20
N ARG A 123 -13.26 -26.22 -4.44
CA ARG A 123 -13.74 -27.25 -3.49
C ARG A 123 -14.20 -28.51 -4.20
N LEU A 124 -14.95 -28.38 -5.31
CA LEU A 124 -15.39 -29.51 -6.12
C LEU A 124 -14.19 -30.27 -6.73
N ASP A 125 -13.21 -29.55 -7.27
CA ASP A 125 -12.02 -30.16 -7.85
C ASP A 125 -11.22 -30.94 -6.78
N GLN A 126 -11.07 -30.39 -5.58
CA GLN A 126 -10.44 -31.10 -4.45
C GLN A 126 -11.24 -32.32 -3.99
N TYR A 127 -12.57 -32.25 -4.03
CA TYR A 127 -13.43 -33.37 -3.71
C TYR A 127 -13.26 -34.51 -4.73
N PHE A 128 -13.39 -34.21 -6.03
CA PHE A 128 -13.25 -35.21 -7.09
C PHE A 128 -11.85 -35.80 -7.18
N ALA A 129 -10.81 -35.03 -6.87
CA ALA A 129 -9.44 -35.56 -6.82
C ALA A 129 -9.22 -36.63 -5.73
N GLN A 130 -10.07 -36.68 -4.70
CA GLN A 130 -10.01 -37.67 -3.63
C GLN A 130 -10.93 -38.86 -3.87
N GLU A 131 -11.86 -38.78 -4.83
CA GLU A 131 -12.72 -39.90 -5.17
C GLU A 131 -12.05 -40.82 -6.19
N ASP A 132 -12.03 -42.12 -5.86
CA ASP A 132 -11.74 -43.14 -6.85
C ASP A 132 -12.98 -43.35 -7.71
N ALA A 133 -12.80 -43.42 -9.03
CA ALA A 133 -13.90 -43.65 -9.96
C ALA A 133 -14.56 -45.01 -9.70
N GLU A 134 -15.79 -45.00 -9.19
CA GLU A 134 -16.58 -46.22 -8.98
C GLU A 134 -17.58 -46.43 -10.13
N TYR A 135 -17.62 -47.66 -10.64
CA TYR A 135 -18.55 -48.02 -11.70
C TYR A 135 -19.89 -48.46 -11.11
N VAL A 136 -20.97 -47.78 -11.48
CA VAL A 136 -22.33 -48.13 -11.04
C VAL A 136 -22.96 -49.11 -12.05
N GLY A 137 -22.79 -50.42 -11.82
CA GLY A 137 -23.42 -51.48 -12.63
C GLY A 137 -22.80 -52.87 -12.42
N GLU A 138 -23.53 -53.94 -12.78
CA GLU A 138 -22.99 -55.31 -12.79
C GLU A 138 -22.08 -55.53 -14.02
N GLY A 139 -20.75 -55.40 -13.85
CA GLY A 139 -19.77 -55.76 -14.88
C GLY A 139 -18.45 -54.97 -14.82
N THR A 140 -17.40 -55.49 -15.46
CA THR A 140 -16.10 -54.80 -15.60
C THR A 140 -16.18 -53.73 -16.70
N PRO A 141 -15.78 -52.47 -16.46
CA PRO A 141 -15.89 -51.42 -17.46
C PRO A 141 -15.05 -51.74 -18.71
N LYS A 142 -15.70 -51.81 -19.88
CA LYS A 142 -15.06 -51.93 -21.19
C LYS A 142 -15.34 -50.66 -21.99
N GLY A 143 -14.36 -49.77 -22.08
CA GLY A 143 -14.39 -48.66 -23.03
C GLY A 143 -13.57 -47.46 -22.58
N GLU A 144 -12.61 -47.06 -23.40
CA GLU A 144 -12.01 -45.73 -23.35
C GLU A 144 -13.13 -44.70 -23.46
N THR A 145 -13.17 -43.73 -22.55
CA THR A 145 -14.16 -42.65 -22.50
C THR A 145 -13.92 -41.67 -23.66
N GLY A 146 -14.21 -42.12 -24.89
CA GLY A 146 -14.15 -41.35 -26.12
C GLY A 146 -15.53 -40.82 -26.48
N ILE A 147 -15.63 -39.49 -26.53
CA ILE A 147 -16.76 -38.71 -27.03
C ILE A 147 -17.36 -39.37 -28.28
N GLN A 148 -18.66 -39.69 -28.26
CA GLN A 148 -19.39 -40.13 -29.44
C GLN A 148 -19.84 -38.91 -30.24
N ASP A 149 -19.11 -38.59 -31.31
CA ASP A 149 -19.59 -37.71 -32.38
C ASP A 149 -20.85 -38.32 -33.02
N PHE A 150 -21.92 -37.55 -33.07
CA PHE A 150 -23.11 -37.79 -33.88
C PHE A 150 -23.11 -36.88 -35.11
#